data_AF-A0A1E4I521-F1
#
_entry.id   AF-A0A1E4I521-F1
#
_cell.length_a   1.000
_cell.length_b   1.000
_cell.length_c   1.000
_cell.angle_alpha   90.00
_cell.angle_beta   90.00
_cell.angle_gamma   90.00
#
_symmetry.space_group_name_H-M   'P 1'
#
loop_
_entity.id
_entity.type
_entity.pdbx_description
1 polymer ?
#
loop_
_entity_poly.entity_id
_entity_poly.type
_entity_poly.pdbx_seq_one_letter_code
_entity_poly.pdbx_strand_id
1 'polypeptide(L)'
;MSEPTRSRPEFKGVDPPDQYVPPDDPATGRRAPDPWPLPEPMPTGISVMTRWRREITLAGLTASAMLQFGAAVVGMVVLTTLLTAMTAPPVRRVLLHAWNYVVVPHRVRVGLVSGRARNRQGQLPLVHYAVPEGAYVRVEIGLRQRMSADDVARALSDIRFACGAAEIRMVTRTDRPNRVTLLITRPRWGHI
;
A
#
# COMPACT_ATOMS: atom_id res chain seq x y z
N MET A 1 26.91 33.78 -45.08
CA MET A 1 26.33 34.18 -43.78
C MET A 1 25.71 32.92 -43.22
N SER A 2 26.51 32.17 -42.46
CA SER A 2 26.31 30.75 -42.19
C SER A 2 26.00 30.55 -40.71
N GLU A 3 24.88 29.89 -40.44
CA GLU A 3 24.31 29.66 -39.12
C GLU A 3 25.18 28.69 -38.31
N PRO A 4 25.52 28.97 -37.04
CA PRO A 4 26.29 28.06 -36.22
C PRO A 4 25.38 26.93 -35.71
N THR A 5 25.56 25.73 -36.27
CA THR A 5 24.97 24.48 -35.83
C THR A 5 25.33 24.22 -34.37
N ARG A 6 24.38 24.47 -33.46
CA ARG A 6 24.51 24.20 -32.02
C ARG A 6 24.47 22.69 -31.80
N SER A 7 25.64 22.09 -31.59
CA SER A 7 25.79 20.67 -31.25
C SER A 7 25.02 20.35 -29.97
N ARG A 8 24.08 19.40 -30.07
CA ARG A 8 23.30 18.85 -28.96
C ARG A 8 24.29 18.19 -27.97
N PRO A 9 24.25 18.48 -26.66
CA PRO A 9 25.11 17.80 -25.71
C PRO A 9 24.78 16.30 -25.74
N GLU A 10 25.80 15.50 -26.04
CA GLU A 10 25.75 14.05 -25.98
C GLU A 10 25.53 13.65 -24.52
N PHE A 11 24.30 13.25 -24.21
CA PHE A 11 23.95 12.71 -22.91
C PHE A 11 24.61 11.33 -22.82
N LYS A 12 25.83 11.29 -22.27
CA LYS A 12 26.49 10.04 -21.87
C LYS A 12 25.55 9.39 -20.86
N GLY A 13 24.89 8.31 -21.29
CA GLY A 13 24.01 7.54 -20.43
C GLY A 13 24.77 7.24 -19.14
N VAL A 14 24.28 7.77 -18.02
CA VAL A 14 24.65 7.20 -16.73
C VAL A 14 24.05 5.82 -16.78
N ASP A 15 24.90 4.80 -16.92
CA ASP A 15 24.47 3.42 -16.74
C ASP A 15 23.63 3.39 -15.45
N PRO A 16 22.40 2.85 -15.51
CA PRO A 16 21.57 2.77 -14.31
C PRO A 16 22.43 2.13 -13.24
N PRO A 17 22.56 2.74 -12.03
CA PRO A 17 23.40 2.20 -10.99
C PRO A 17 22.99 0.75 -10.83
N ASP A 18 23.92 -0.06 -11.31
CA ASP A 18 24.08 -1.48 -11.26
C ASP A 18 22.95 -2.07 -10.43
N GLN A 19 22.06 -2.81 -11.09
CA GLN A 19 21.41 -3.89 -10.38
C GLN A 19 22.57 -4.71 -9.81
N TYR A 20 22.89 -4.46 -8.54
CA TYR A 20 23.78 -5.30 -7.78
C TYR A 20 23.06 -6.64 -7.67
N VAL A 21 23.30 -7.49 -8.67
CA VAL A 21 23.01 -8.90 -8.62
C VAL A 21 24.14 -9.44 -7.75
N PRO A 22 23.86 -9.82 -6.49
CA PRO A 22 24.89 -10.45 -5.68
C PRO A 22 25.39 -11.66 -6.47
N PRO A 23 26.71 -11.86 -6.59
CA PRO A 23 27.21 -13.07 -7.23
C PRO A 23 26.59 -14.27 -6.51
N ASP A 24 25.93 -15.15 -7.27
CA ASP A 24 25.51 -16.45 -6.74
C ASP A 24 26.78 -17.12 -6.19
N ASP A 25 26.71 -17.62 -4.96
CA ASP A 25 27.85 -18.31 -4.37
C ASP A 25 28.15 -19.54 -5.24
N PRO A 26 29.28 -19.56 -5.98
CA PRO A 26 29.56 -20.64 -6.93
C PRO A 26 29.76 -21.99 -6.22
N ALA A 27 29.98 -21.99 -4.90
CA ALA A 27 30.14 -23.20 -4.11
C ALA A 27 28.80 -23.84 -3.70
N THR A 28 27.71 -23.08 -3.63
CA THR A 28 26.43 -23.59 -3.09
C THR A 28 25.22 -23.40 -3.99
N GLY A 29 25.33 -22.57 -5.05
CA GLY A 29 24.19 -22.23 -5.91
C GLY A 29 23.06 -21.52 -5.15
N ARG A 30 23.31 -21.06 -3.92
CA ARG A 30 22.38 -20.29 -3.12
C ARG A 30 22.68 -18.81 -3.29
N ARG A 31 21.63 -17.99 -3.40
CA ARG A 31 21.76 -16.54 -3.24
C ARG A 31 22.47 -16.25 -1.93
N ALA A 32 23.54 -15.46 -2.00
CA ALA A 32 24.17 -14.91 -0.81
C ALA A 32 23.11 -14.23 0.07
N PRO A 33 23.12 -14.42 1.40
CA PRO A 33 22.28 -13.66 2.30
C PRO A 33 22.52 -12.16 2.06
N ASP A 34 21.44 -11.37 1.94
CA ASP A 34 21.54 -9.91 1.78
C ASP A 34 22.52 -9.37 2.86
N PRO A 35 23.63 -8.69 2.47
CA PRO A 35 24.75 -8.40 3.39
C PRO A 35 24.42 -7.48 4.57
N TRP A 36 23.19 -6.95 4.64
CA TRP A 36 22.77 -6.06 5.72
C TRP A 36 21.31 -6.30 6.12
N PRO A 37 21.02 -6.77 7.35
CA PRO A 37 19.84 -6.29 8.02
C PRO A 37 20.10 -4.82 8.34
N LEU A 38 19.64 -3.90 7.48
CA LEU A 38 19.61 -2.48 7.86
C LEU A 38 18.88 -2.41 9.21
N PRO A 39 19.47 -1.78 10.25
CA PRO A 39 18.79 -1.66 11.52
C PRO A 39 17.44 -1.01 11.28
N GLU A 40 16.37 -1.77 11.46
CA GLU A 40 15.02 -1.24 11.33
C GLU A 40 14.90 -0.16 12.42
N PRO A 41 14.69 1.12 12.06
CA PRO A 41 14.45 2.12 13.08
C PRO A 41 13.26 1.63 13.89
N MET A 42 13.45 1.50 15.21
CA MET A 42 12.36 1.07 16.07
C MET A 42 11.15 1.97 15.77
N PRO A 43 9.99 1.38 15.43
CA PRO A 43 8.86 2.17 15.02
C PRO A 43 8.48 3.08 16.18
N THR A 44 8.61 4.40 15.98
CA THR A 44 8.22 5.39 16.99
C THR A 44 6.76 5.15 17.35
N GLY A 45 6.35 5.29 18.62
CA GLY A 45 4.98 5.03 19.05
C GLY A 45 3.91 5.76 18.20
N ILE A 46 4.21 6.95 17.71
CA ILE A 46 3.36 7.72 16.78
C ILE A 46 3.16 7.02 15.43
N SER A 47 4.20 6.35 14.90
CA SER A 47 4.13 5.58 13.64
C SER A 47 3.32 4.29 13.80
N VAL A 48 3.37 3.67 14.98
CA VAL A 48 2.52 2.52 15.34
C VAL A 48 1.08 2.98 15.53
N MET A 49 0.84 4.07 16.25
CA MET A 49 -0.51 4.58 16.46
C MET A 49 -1.16 5.02 15.16
N THR A 50 -0.44 5.70 14.26
CA THR A 50 -0.96 6.05 12.93
C THR A 50 -1.18 4.83 12.05
N ARG A 51 -0.37 3.77 12.19
CA ARG A 51 -0.58 2.46 11.54
C ARG A 51 -1.87 1.80 12.00
N TRP A 52 -2.09 1.77 13.30
CA TRP A 52 -3.19 1.04 13.93
C TRP A 52 -4.42 1.90 14.18
N ARG A 53 -4.40 3.20 13.81
CA ARG A 53 -5.48 4.15 14.14
C ARG A 53 -6.86 3.62 13.78
N ARG A 54 -7.02 3.06 12.58
CA ARG A 54 -8.33 2.52 12.12
C ARG A 54 -8.76 1.31 12.94
N GLU A 55 -7.84 0.40 13.23
CA GLU A 55 -8.10 -0.82 13.98
C GLU A 55 -8.40 -0.50 15.45
N ILE A 56 -7.66 0.44 16.05
CA ILE A 56 -7.89 0.97 17.41
C ILE A 56 -9.23 1.70 17.49
N THR A 57 -9.57 2.53 16.49
CA THR A 57 -10.88 3.21 16.46
C THR A 57 -12.02 2.20 16.37
N LEU A 58 -11.90 1.17 15.52
CA LEU A 58 -12.92 0.13 15.39
C LEU A 58 -13.06 -0.70 16.68
N ALA A 59 -11.94 -1.11 17.27
CA ALA A 59 -11.91 -1.84 18.53
C ALA A 59 -12.51 -1.00 19.68
N GLY A 60 -12.13 0.28 19.77
CA GLY A 60 -12.64 1.21 20.77
C GLY A 60 -14.14 1.45 20.64
N LEU A 61 -14.65 1.64 19.42
CA LEU A 61 -16.09 1.77 19.17
C LEU A 61 -16.85 0.49 19.54
N THR A 62 -16.29 -0.67 19.19
CA THR A 62 -16.89 -1.97 19.52
C THR A 62 -16.94 -2.19 21.03
N ALA A 63 -15.83 -1.94 21.73
CA ALA A 63 -15.77 -2.04 23.18
C ALA A 63 -16.72 -1.05 23.87
N SER A 64 -16.79 0.20 23.40
CA SER A 64 -17.72 1.20 23.92
C SER A 64 -19.18 0.78 23.74
N ALA A 65 -19.54 0.23 22.58
CA ALA A 65 -20.89 -0.29 22.33
C ALA A 65 -21.21 -1.49 23.23
N MET A 66 -20.25 -2.39 23.45
CA MET A 66 -20.44 -3.53 24.36
C MET A 66 -20.64 -3.08 25.82
N LEU A 67 -19.94 -2.05 26.27
CA LEU A 67 -20.10 -1.48 27.61
C LEU A 67 -21.44 -0.76 27.78
N GLN A 68 -21.95 -0.09 26.74
CA GLN A 68 -23.20 0.67 26.80
C GLN A 68 -24.46 -0.21 26.64
N PHE A 69 -24.41 -1.19 25.74
CA PHE A 69 -25.59 -1.96 25.32
C PHE A 69 -25.51 -3.46 25.68
N GLY A 70 -24.35 -3.93 26.12
CA GLY A 70 -24.09 -5.35 26.38
C GLY A 70 -23.67 -6.12 25.13
N ALA A 71 -22.87 -7.17 25.33
CA ALA A 71 -22.34 -7.99 24.25
C ALA A 71 -23.44 -8.69 23.42
N ALA A 72 -24.56 -9.07 24.05
CA ALA A 72 -25.68 -9.71 23.36
C ALA A 72 -26.33 -8.79 22.31
N VAL A 73 -26.55 -7.52 22.64
CA VAL A 73 -27.14 -6.53 21.72
C VAL A 73 -26.19 -6.26 20.56
N VAL A 74 -24.90 -6.05 20.85
CA VAL A 74 -23.87 -5.86 19.81
C VAL A 74 -23.80 -7.08 18.89
N GLY A 75 -23.81 -8.30 19.45
CA GLY A 75 -23.82 -9.54 18.68
C GLY A 75 -25.06 -9.66 17.78
N MET A 76 -26.24 -9.30 18.28
CA MET A 76 -27.48 -9.32 17.50
C MET A 76 -27.45 -8.32 16.34
N VAL A 77 -26.92 -7.11 16.56
CA VAL A 77 -26.75 -6.10 15.50
C VAL A 77 -25.79 -6.58 14.43
N VAL A 78 -24.64 -7.15 14.82
CA VAL A 78 -23.66 -7.72 13.87
C VAL A 78 -24.30 -8.84 13.05
N LEU A 79 -24.96 -9.80 13.71
CA LEU A 79 -25.63 -10.91 13.04
C LEU A 79 -26.71 -10.43 12.06
N THR A 80 -27.58 -9.53 12.49
CA THR A 80 -28.65 -8.96 11.66
C THR A 80 -28.07 -8.21 10.46
N THR A 81 -27.00 -7.45 10.67
CA THR A 81 -26.30 -6.72 9.60
C THR A 81 -25.71 -7.68 8.57
N LEU A 82 -25.09 -8.78 9.00
CA LEU A 82 -24.55 -9.81 8.11
C LEU A 82 -25.65 -10.52 7.32
N LEU A 83 -26.74 -10.93 7.97
CA LEU A 83 -27.89 -11.55 7.31
C LEU A 83 -28.54 -10.61 6.28
N THR A 84 -28.68 -9.33 6.64
CA THR A 84 -29.19 -8.30 5.73
C THR A 84 -28.24 -8.09 4.55
N ALA A 85 -26.93 -8.15 4.76
CA ALA A 85 -25.95 -8.06 3.68
C ALA A 85 -26.06 -9.20 2.66
N MET A 86 -26.43 -10.40 3.11
CA MET A 86 -26.60 -11.56 2.23
C MET A 86 -27.84 -11.41 1.33
N THR A 87 -28.89 -10.78 1.84
CA THR A 87 -30.19 -10.66 1.15
C THR A 87 -30.38 -9.33 0.43
N ALA A 88 -29.74 -8.25 0.88
CA ALA A 88 -29.89 -6.90 0.35
C ALA A 88 -28.59 -6.38 -0.31
N PRO A 89 -28.55 -6.27 -1.66
CA PRO A 89 -27.42 -5.70 -2.39
C PRO A 89 -26.92 -4.32 -1.92
N PRO A 90 -27.75 -3.35 -1.50
CA PRO A 90 -27.24 -2.07 -1.01
C PRO A 90 -26.44 -2.22 0.29
N VAL A 91 -26.91 -3.05 1.22
CA VAL A 91 -26.22 -3.31 2.50
C VAL A 91 -24.90 -4.03 2.25
N ARG A 92 -24.90 -5.01 1.34
CA ARG A 92 -23.67 -5.68 0.88
C ARG A 92 -22.63 -4.69 0.35
N ARG A 93 -23.05 -3.74 -0.48
CA ARG A 93 -22.15 -2.71 -1.04
C ARG A 93 -21.53 -1.86 0.07
N VAL A 94 -22.35 -1.38 1.01
CA VAL A 94 -21.86 -0.58 2.15
C VAL A 94 -20.85 -1.35 2.99
N LEU A 95 -21.12 -2.61 3.32
CA LEU A 95 -20.19 -3.46 4.06
C LEU A 95 -18.88 -3.70 3.31
N LEU A 96 -18.95 -3.97 2.00
CA LEU A 96 -17.75 -4.12 1.18
C LEU A 96 -16.94 -2.81 1.12
N HIS A 97 -17.60 -1.64 1.06
CA HIS A 97 -16.92 -0.35 1.12
C HIS A 97 -16.21 -0.15 2.47
N ALA A 98 -16.89 -0.42 3.59
CA ALA A 98 -16.31 -0.33 4.93
C ALA A 98 -15.16 -1.33 5.12
N TRP A 99 -15.32 -2.56 4.62
CA TRP A 99 -14.28 -3.58 4.64
C TRP A 99 -13.04 -3.15 3.84
N ASN A 100 -13.25 -2.63 2.62
CA ASN A 100 -12.18 -2.14 1.77
C ASN A 100 -11.42 -0.97 2.41
N TYR A 101 -12.12 -0.09 3.13
CA TYR A 101 -11.53 1.03 3.85
C TYR A 101 -10.51 0.60 4.92
N VAL A 102 -10.72 -0.56 5.56
CA VAL A 102 -9.81 -1.10 6.59
C VAL A 102 -8.74 -2.00 5.97
N VAL A 103 -9.15 -2.93 5.10
CA VAL A 103 -8.27 -4.01 4.63
C VAL A 103 -7.29 -3.58 3.55
N VAL A 104 -7.70 -2.72 2.62
CA VAL A 104 -6.82 -2.30 1.51
C VAL A 104 -5.55 -1.59 2.02
N PRO A 105 -5.63 -0.58 2.91
CA PRO A 105 -4.44 0.05 3.46
C PRO A 105 -3.48 -0.95 4.14
N HIS A 106 -4.03 -1.94 4.86
CA HIS A 106 -3.24 -2.97 5.53
C HIS A 106 -2.49 -3.83 4.50
N ARG A 107 -3.21 -4.31 3.48
CA ARG A 107 -2.62 -5.14 2.40
C ARG A 107 -1.62 -4.36 1.54
N VAL A 108 -1.88 -3.09 1.26
CA VAL A 108 -0.92 -2.20 0.58
C VAL A 108 0.36 -2.11 1.40
N ARG A 109 0.25 -1.96 2.72
CA ARG A 109 1.43 -1.92 3.60
C ARG A 109 2.21 -3.23 3.59
N VAL A 110 1.53 -4.37 3.64
CA VAL A 110 2.17 -5.69 3.51
C VAL A 110 2.93 -5.76 2.19
N GLY A 111 2.31 -5.35 1.08
CA GLY A 111 2.97 -5.29 -0.23
C GLY A 111 4.20 -4.36 -0.26
N LEU A 112 4.10 -3.18 0.36
CA LEU A 112 5.24 -2.25 0.48
C LEU A 112 6.40 -2.84 1.29
N VAL A 113 6.08 -3.62 2.33
CA VAL A 113 7.09 -4.33 3.13
C VAL A 113 7.74 -5.44 2.32
N SER A 114 6.95 -6.29 1.66
CA SER A 114 7.41 -7.40 0.85
C SER A 114 8.26 -6.93 -0.34
N GLY A 115 7.83 -5.87 -1.03
CA GLY A 115 8.54 -5.28 -2.15
C GLY A 115 9.71 -4.37 -1.77
N ARG A 116 10.10 -4.36 -0.49
CA ARG A 116 11.22 -3.56 0.04
C ARG A 116 11.16 -2.08 -0.36
N ALA A 117 9.97 -1.51 -0.51
CA ALA A 117 9.78 -0.07 -0.76
C ALA A 117 10.08 0.70 0.53
N ARG A 118 11.36 0.83 0.87
CA ARG A 118 11.86 1.52 2.06
C ARG A 118 12.96 2.48 1.65
N ASN A 119 13.11 3.60 2.34
CA ASN A 119 14.29 4.45 2.15
C ASN A 119 15.56 3.80 2.71
N ARG A 120 16.72 4.42 2.47
CA ARG A 120 18.02 3.95 3.02
C ARG A 120 18.04 3.87 4.55
N GLN A 121 17.15 4.62 5.21
CA GLN A 121 16.94 4.59 6.65
C GLN A 121 15.91 3.54 7.09
N GLY A 122 15.48 2.62 6.21
CA GLY A 122 14.53 1.54 6.56
C GLY A 122 13.08 1.99 6.75
N GLN A 123 12.73 3.23 6.44
CA GLN A 123 11.38 3.77 6.62
C GLN A 123 10.48 3.46 5.42
N LEU A 124 9.27 2.98 5.71
CA LEU A 124 8.23 2.73 4.71
C LEU A 124 7.46 4.01 4.32
N PRO A 125 6.89 4.08 3.11
CA PRO A 125 5.91 5.07 2.73
C PRO A 125 4.73 5.10 3.70
N LEU A 126 4.18 6.31 3.91
CA LEU A 126 3.04 6.50 4.78
C LEU A 126 1.75 6.33 3.97
N VAL A 127 0.98 5.28 4.26
CA VAL A 127 -0.36 5.10 3.68
C VAL A 127 -1.32 6.04 4.41
N HIS A 128 -1.72 7.15 3.77
CA HIS A 128 -2.58 8.15 4.39
C HIS A 128 -4.01 7.65 4.49
N TYR A 129 -4.63 7.34 3.36
CA TYR A 129 -6.02 6.91 3.31
C TYR A 129 -6.33 6.05 2.10
N ALA A 130 -7.43 5.30 2.20
CA ALA A 130 -8.01 4.55 1.10
C ALA A 130 -9.47 4.97 0.97
N VAL A 131 -9.91 5.37 -0.23
CA VAL A 131 -11.31 5.68 -0.52
C VAL A 131 -11.78 4.71 -1.60
N PRO A 132 -12.84 3.92 -1.36
CA PRO A 132 -13.45 3.15 -2.42
C PRO A 132 -14.20 4.07 -3.38
N GLU A 133 -13.87 4.01 -4.67
CA GLU A 133 -14.45 4.81 -5.76
C GLU A 133 -14.99 3.87 -6.85
N GLY A 134 -16.24 3.44 -6.70
CA GLY A 134 -16.90 2.56 -7.66
C GLY A 134 -16.15 1.24 -7.85
N ALA A 135 -15.48 1.10 -9.00
CA ALA A 135 -14.78 -0.13 -9.41
C ALA A 135 -13.36 -0.27 -8.85
N TYR A 136 -12.79 0.80 -8.28
CA TYR A 136 -11.42 0.80 -7.76
C TYR A 136 -11.36 1.38 -6.35
N VAL A 137 -10.24 1.15 -5.66
CA VAL A 137 -9.93 1.79 -4.38
C VAL A 137 -8.76 2.73 -4.58
N ARG A 138 -8.99 4.03 -4.38
CA ARG A 138 -7.96 5.06 -4.39
C ARG A 138 -7.21 5.02 -3.08
N VAL A 139 -5.89 4.79 -3.12
CA VAL A 139 -5.02 4.80 -1.95
C VAL A 139 -4.00 5.90 -2.11
N GLU A 140 -3.93 6.82 -1.15
CA GLU A 140 -2.92 7.87 -1.15
C GLU A 140 -1.73 7.49 -0.27
N ILE A 141 -0.54 7.55 -0.87
CA ILE A 141 0.73 7.20 -0.25
C ILE A 141 1.61 8.45 -0.19
N GLY A 142 2.03 8.82 1.01
CA GLY A 142 3.05 9.83 1.24
C GLY A 142 4.44 9.22 1.17
N LEU A 143 5.27 9.73 0.27
CA LEU A 143 6.69 9.40 0.20
C LEU A 143 7.42 10.09 1.35
N ARG A 144 8.32 9.36 2.02
CA ARG A 144 9.21 9.95 3.02
C ARG A 144 10.38 10.67 2.35
N GLN A 145 11.09 11.50 3.10
CA GLN A 145 12.30 12.14 2.59
C GLN A 145 13.26 11.07 2.03
N ARG A 146 13.80 11.34 0.84
CA ARG A 146 14.70 10.43 0.09
C ARG A 146 14.04 9.13 -0.40
N MET A 147 12.71 9.08 -0.52
CA MET A 147 12.02 8.08 -1.36
C MET A 147 11.59 8.71 -2.68
N SER A 148 11.70 7.92 -3.74
CA SER A 148 11.20 8.25 -5.06
C SER A 148 9.88 7.54 -5.34
N ALA A 149 9.15 8.02 -6.34
CA ALA A 149 7.99 7.32 -6.89
C ALA A 149 8.39 5.94 -7.43
N ASP A 150 9.61 5.79 -7.96
CA ASP A 150 10.13 4.54 -8.52
C ASP A 150 10.26 3.45 -7.47
N ASP A 151 10.56 3.80 -6.21
CA ASP A 151 10.63 2.83 -5.12
C ASP A 151 9.26 2.20 -4.85
N VAL A 152 8.18 2.97 -4.99
CA VAL A 152 6.81 2.45 -4.92
C VAL A 152 6.48 1.66 -6.18
N ALA A 153 6.92 2.13 -7.36
CA ALA A 153 6.69 1.46 -8.63
C ALA A 153 7.28 0.04 -8.64
N ARG A 154 8.49 -0.15 -8.08
CA ARG A 154 9.13 -1.47 -7.94
C ARG A 154 8.34 -2.43 -7.06
N ALA A 155 7.63 -1.93 -6.04
CA ALA A 155 6.82 -2.75 -5.15
C ALA A 155 5.38 -2.99 -5.67
N LEU A 156 5.00 -2.46 -6.85
CA LEU A 156 3.63 -2.60 -7.36
C LEU A 156 3.22 -4.05 -7.56
N SER A 157 4.13 -4.93 -7.96
CA SER A 157 3.88 -6.37 -8.11
C SER A 157 3.49 -7.02 -6.78
N ASP A 158 4.24 -6.74 -5.72
CA ASP A 158 3.99 -7.26 -4.38
C ASP A 158 2.73 -6.65 -3.76
N ILE A 159 2.47 -5.37 -4.00
CA ILE A 159 1.21 -4.71 -3.61
C ILE A 159 0.03 -5.34 -4.34
N ARG A 160 0.16 -5.61 -5.65
CA ARG A 160 -0.88 -6.26 -6.45
C ARG A 160 -1.20 -7.65 -5.91
N PHE A 161 -0.17 -8.43 -5.63
CA PHE A 161 -0.30 -9.76 -5.04
C PHE A 161 -0.95 -9.70 -3.64
N ALA A 162 -0.41 -8.89 -2.75
CA ALA A 162 -0.92 -8.73 -1.38
C ALA A 162 -2.38 -8.24 -1.37
N CYS A 163 -2.76 -7.35 -2.28
CA CYS A 163 -4.12 -6.84 -2.39
C CYS A 163 -5.09 -7.82 -3.09
N GLY A 164 -4.58 -8.83 -3.79
CA GLY A 164 -5.38 -9.65 -4.71
C GLY A 164 -6.01 -8.78 -5.80
N ALA A 165 -5.28 -7.77 -6.28
CA ALA A 165 -5.77 -6.83 -7.26
C ALA A 165 -5.57 -7.36 -8.69
N ALA A 166 -6.54 -7.11 -9.56
CA ALA A 166 -6.44 -7.43 -10.98
C ALA A 166 -5.46 -6.47 -11.66
N GLU A 167 -5.63 -5.18 -11.34
CA GLU A 167 -4.85 -4.09 -11.88
C GLU A 167 -4.53 -3.07 -10.77
N ILE A 168 -3.34 -2.49 -10.83
CA ILE A 168 -2.97 -1.32 -10.05
C ILE A 168 -2.44 -0.26 -11.00
N ARG A 169 -3.02 0.94 -10.96
CA ARG A 169 -2.48 2.11 -11.65
C ARG A 169 -1.86 3.05 -10.65
N MET A 170 -0.64 3.48 -10.93
CA MET A 170 0.06 4.48 -10.15
C MET A 170 -0.08 5.84 -10.85
N VAL A 171 -0.54 6.84 -10.09
CA VAL A 171 -0.68 8.22 -10.56
C VAL A 171 0.19 9.10 -9.68
N THR A 172 1.16 9.77 -10.29
CA THR A 172 1.97 10.81 -9.68
C THR A 172 1.42 12.17 -10.06
N ARG A 173 1.55 13.13 -9.16
CA ARG A 173 1.06 14.49 -9.34
C ARG A 173 2.22 15.47 -9.32
N THR A 174 2.35 16.30 -10.35
CA THR A 174 3.43 17.29 -10.46
C THR A 174 3.38 18.34 -9.36
N ASP A 175 2.17 18.68 -8.88
CA ASP A 175 1.97 19.65 -7.79
C ASP A 175 2.28 19.08 -6.39
N ARG A 176 2.37 17.76 -6.25
CA ARG A 176 2.69 17.07 -4.98
C ARG A 176 3.62 15.88 -5.23
N PRO A 177 4.91 16.12 -5.50
CA PRO A 177 5.86 15.06 -5.83
C PRO A 177 6.14 14.10 -4.66
N ASN A 178 5.81 14.51 -3.43
CA ASN A 178 5.90 13.68 -2.24
C ASN A 178 4.68 12.76 -2.04
N ARG A 179 3.76 12.68 -3.01
CA ARG A 179 2.55 11.86 -2.93
C ARG A 179 2.38 11.02 -4.17
N VAL A 180 1.98 9.77 -3.95
CA VAL A 180 1.65 8.80 -4.98
C VAL A 180 0.23 8.33 -4.72
N THR A 181 -0.59 8.30 -5.77
CA THR A 181 -1.94 7.72 -5.69
C THR A 181 -1.92 6.36 -6.38
N LEU A 182 -2.37 5.32 -5.68
CA LEU A 182 -2.62 4.01 -6.27
C LEU A 182 -4.12 3.84 -6.51
N LEU A 183 -4.50 3.48 -7.73
CA LEU A 183 -5.84 3.06 -8.07
C LEU A 183 -5.84 1.54 -8.16
N ILE A 184 -6.45 0.88 -7.17
CA ILE A 184 -6.41 -0.56 -7.02
C ILE A 184 -7.74 -1.14 -7.49
N THR A 185 -7.73 -1.82 -8.63
CA THR A 185 -8.89 -2.53 -9.17
C THR A 185 -8.84 -3.98 -8.69
N ARG A 186 -9.81 -4.39 -7.88
CA ARG A 186 -9.92 -5.80 -7.49
C ARG A 186 -10.79 -6.57 -8.48
N PRO A 187 -10.47 -7.84 -8.78
CA PRO A 187 -11.40 -8.68 -9.50
C PRO A 187 -12.67 -8.79 -8.65
N ARG A 188 -13.81 -8.43 -9.24
CA ARG A 188 -15.12 -8.80 -8.70
C ARG A 188 -15.16 -10.33 -8.71
N TRP A 189 -14.97 -10.96 -7.56
CA TRP A 189 -15.32 -12.38 -7.43
C TRP A 189 -16.85 -12.43 -7.55
N GLY A 190 -17.35 -12.86 -8.72
CA GLY A 190 -18.80 -13.00 -8.96
C GLY A 190 -19.35 -12.38 -10.25
N HIS A 191 -18.69 -12.57 -11.39
CA HIS A 191 -19.41 -12.68 -12.66
C HIS A 191 -18.97 -13.97 -13.36
N ILE A 192 -19.60 -15.06 -12.92
CA ILE A 192 -19.90 -16.23 -13.73
C ILE A 192 -21.39 -16.45 -13.52
#